data_AF-A0AAE1Q8I7-F1
#
_entry.id   AF-A0AAE1Q8I7-F1
#
_cell.length_a   1.000
_cell.length_b   1.000
_cell.length_c   1.000
_cell.angle_alpha   90.00
_cell.angle_beta   90.00
_cell.angle_gamma   90.00
#
_symmetry.space_group_name_H-M   'P 1'
#
loop_
_entity.id
_entity.type
_entity.pdbx_description
1 polymer ?
#
loop_
_entity_poly.entity_id
_entity_poly.type
_entity_poly.pdbx_seq_one_letter_code
_entity_poly.pdbx_strand_id
1 'polypeptide(L)'
;MRVERCYFCSKPMYPGHGTMFVRNDSKAFRFCGSKCNRLFKRKSNPRKKRWTKTYRKCVGKDLTVDPAFEFEKRRNAPVKYNRELWGKTLQAMKRVSEIKKRREDKFIMDRLLLDQDQRRVKDLVHVRRGMNLIVLPAAGLRKGRVVLEEKMEEKDEVTKRIEAGVAAERKRMKQEEQIKIANEEMMSEDEEKIEEDHQPKEGSSKDIDDEVDMSDEESDEESIVDDPIDINDDDDDDDDDDEYDDDRDAAAAAAAAEVDDDDDDDE
;
A
#
# COMPACT_ATOMS: atom_id res chain seq x y z
N MET A 1 -20.53 12.56 -18.05
CA MET A 1 -20.75 11.87 -16.76
C MET A 1 -19.39 11.58 -16.11
N ARG A 2 -19.18 11.88 -14.82
CA ARG A 2 -17.86 11.74 -14.16
C ARG A 2 -17.94 10.65 -13.08
N VAL A 3 -16.95 9.76 -13.06
CA VAL A 3 -16.73 8.83 -11.95
C VAL A 3 -15.83 9.53 -10.94
N GLU A 4 -16.28 9.57 -9.70
CA GLU A 4 -15.54 10.22 -8.61
C GLU A 4 -14.92 9.19 -7.68
N ARG A 5 -14.02 9.62 -6.80
CA ARG A 5 -13.41 8.75 -5.80
C ARG A 5 -14.05 9.02 -4.45
N CYS A 6 -14.35 7.97 -3.70
CA CYS A 6 -14.78 8.08 -2.32
C CYS A 6 -13.68 8.71 -1.47
N TYR A 7 -14.02 9.67 -0.61
CA TYR A 7 -13.07 10.34 0.29
C TYR A 7 -12.40 9.36 1.26
N PHE A 8 -13.15 8.39 1.80
CA PHE A 8 -12.63 7.50 2.85
C PHE A 8 -11.87 6.30 2.29
N CYS A 9 -12.44 5.60 1.31
CA CYS A 9 -11.89 4.33 0.81
C CYS A 9 -11.24 4.41 -0.58
N SER A 10 -11.32 5.57 -1.25
CA SER A 10 -10.84 5.80 -2.63
C SER A 10 -11.43 4.90 -3.71
N LYS A 11 -12.50 4.13 -3.40
CA LYS A 11 -13.26 3.36 -4.40
C LYS A 11 -13.93 4.29 -5.43
N PRO A 12 -14.09 3.85 -6.70
CA PRO A 12 -14.86 4.60 -7.68
C PRO A 12 -16.33 4.69 -7.26
N MET A 13 -16.93 5.87 -7.45
CA MET A 13 -18.34 6.16 -7.25
C MET A 13 -18.95 6.46 -8.61
N TYR A 14 -19.92 5.64 -9.01
CA TYR A 14 -20.74 5.89 -10.17
C TYR A 14 -21.90 6.83 -9.81
N PRO A 15 -22.42 7.61 -10.76
CA PRO A 15 -23.52 8.53 -10.46
C PRO A 15 -24.77 7.80 -9.98
N GLY A 16 -25.49 8.41 -9.06
CA GLY A 16 -26.63 7.80 -8.39
C GLY A 16 -26.27 6.91 -7.19
N HIS A 17 -24.98 6.65 -6.94
CA HIS A 17 -24.54 5.87 -5.78
C HIS A 17 -23.93 6.73 -4.68
N GLY A 18 -24.14 6.30 -3.44
CA GLY A 18 -23.48 6.86 -2.27
C GLY A 18 -24.16 8.12 -1.73
N THR A 19 -23.41 8.89 -0.94
CA THR A 19 -23.90 10.13 -0.31
C THR A 19 -22.85 11.23 -0.41
N MET A 20 -23.30 12.48 -0.48
CA MET A 20 -22.44 13.66 -0.44
C MET A 20 -22.71 14.44 0.85
N PHE A 21 -21.63 14.81 1.54
CA PHE A 21 -21.66 15.70 2.67
C PHE A 21 -20.91 16.98 2.31
N VAL A 22 -21.59 18.12 2.37
CA VAL A 22 -20.99 19.44 2.17
C VAL A 22 -20.77 20.04 3.54
N ARG A 23 -19.51 20.33 3.86
CA ARG A 23 -19.14 21.02 5.10
C ARG A 23 -19.20 22.54 4.89
N ASN A 24 -19.30 23.30 5.98
CA ASN A 24 -19.44 24.77 5.96
C ASN A 24 -18.32 25.48 5.19
N ASP A 25 -17.12 24.88 5.08
CA ASP A 25 -16.01 25.37 4.25
C ASP A 25 -16.19 25.10 2.75
N SER A 26 -17.41 24.77 2.32
CA SER A 26 -17.78 24.37 0.95
C SER A 26 -17.00 23.16 0.41
N LYS A 27 -16.35 22.38 1.29
CA LYS A 27 -15.72 21.12 0.88
C LYS A 27 -16.78 20.03 0.75
N ALA A 28 -16.88 19.49 -0.45
CA ALA A 28 -17.77 18.38 -0.76
C ALA A 28 -17.04 17.04 -0.55
N PHE A 29 -17.47 16.29 0.46
CA PHE A 29 -17.01 14.94 0.73
C PHE A 29 -17.99 13.93 0.13
N ARG A 30 -17.46 13.01 -0.68
CA ARG A 30 -18.27 12.01 -1.38
C ARG A 30 -17.96 10.63 -0.82
N PHE A 31 -18.99 9.86 -0.47
CA PHE A 31 -18.86 8.54 0.13
C PHE A 31 -19.55 7.50 -0.73
N CYS A 32 -18.88 6.37 -1.01
CA CYS A 32 -19.45 5.29 -1.81
C CYS A 32 -20.62 4.56 -1.12
N GLY A 33 -20.71 4.63 0.23
CA GLY A 33 -21.76 3.96 1.00
C GLY A 33 -21.80 4.39 2.47
N SER A 34 -22.76 3.85 3.21
CA SER A 34 -23.04 4.20 4.61
C SER A 34 -21.87 3.89 5.56
N LYS A 35 -21.13 2.79 5.34
CA LYS A 35 -19.92 2.45 6.13
C LYS A 35 -18.89 3.59 6.14
N CYS A 36 -18.57 4.13 4.97
CA CYS A 36 -17.61 5.23 4.83
C CYS A 36 -18.13 6.53 5.47
N ASN A 37 -19.42 6.82 5.31
CA ASN A 37 -20.05 8.00 5.90
C ASN A 37 -20.08 7.91 7.44
N ARG A 38 -20.45 6.75 8.01
CA ARG A 38 -20.46 6.52 9.46
C ARG A 38 -19.06 6.65 10.06
N LEU A 39 -18.04 6.08 9.44
CA LEU A 39 -16.65 6.20 9.90
C LEU A 39 -16.15 7.64 9.83
N PHE A 40 -16.52 8.38 8.78
CA PHE A 40 -16.20 9.80 8.68
C PHE A 40 -16.88 10.64 9.78
N LYS A 41 -18.16 10.38 10.08
CA LYS A 41 -18.88 11.02 11.18
C LYS A 41 -18.27 10.69 12.55
N ARG A 42 -17.76 9.46 12.72
CA ARG A 42 -16.97 9.03 13.89
C ARG A 42 -15.55 9.60 13.92
N LYS A 43 -15.18 10.48 12.97
CA LYS A 43 -13.85 11.09 12.84
C LYS A 43 -12.71 10.05 12.76
N SER A 44 -12.99 8.84 12.27
CA SER A 44 -11.97 7.81 12.11
C SER A 44 -10.97 8.22 11.02
N ASN A 45 -9.68 8.04 11.27
CA ASN A 45 -8.64 8.33 10.29
C ASN A 45 -8.54 7.20 9.24
N PRO A 46 -8.76 7.46 7.93
CA PRO A 46 -8.63 6.44 6.90
C PRO A 46 -7.21 5.87 6.81
N ARG A 47 -6.18 6.62 7.19
CA ARG A 47 -4.78 6.15 7.22
C ARG A 47 -4.55 5.01 8.21
N LYS A 48 -5.40 4.87 9.24
CA LYS A 48 -5.32 3.79 10.24
C LYS A 48 -6.20 2.58 9.89
N LYS A 49 -7.16 2.70 8.95
CA LYS A 49 -8.08 1.60 8.62
C LYS A 49 -7.51 0.71 7.51
N ARG A 50 -7.12 -0.52 7.90
CA ARG A 50 -6.37 -1.53 7.09
C ARG A 50 -6.94 -1.80 5.70
N TRP A 51 -8.27 -1.77 5.53
CA TRP A 51 -8.97 -2.08 4.28
C TRP A 51 -9.02 -0.92 3.26
N THR A 52 -8.68 0.30 3.68
CA THR A 52 -8.73 1.47 2.80
C THR A 52 -7.54 1.52 1.85
N LYS A 53 -7.72 2.14 0.69
CA LYS A 53 -6.60 2.37 -0.24
C LYS A 53 -5.57 3.34 0.31
N THR A 54 -5.99 4.31 1.12
CA THR A 54 -5.09 5.26 1.78
C THR A 54 -4.13 4.54 2.74
N TYR A 55 -4.64 3.67 3.62
CA TYR A 55 -3.79 2.85 4.49
C TYR A 55 -2.79 2.02 3.68
N ARG A 56 -3.26 1.34 2.61
CA ARG A 56 -2.40 0.49 1.78
C ARG A 56 -1.26 1.26 1.11
N LYS A 57 -1.49 2.51 0.72
CA LYS A 57 -0.44 3.38 0.16
C LYS A 57 0.55 3.84 1.23
N CYS A 58 0.07 4.26 2.40
CA CYS A 58 0.94 4.69 3.50
C CYS A 58 1.86 3.57 4.01
N VAL A 59 1.37 2.33 4.07
CA VAL A 59 2.14 1.16 4.55
C VAL A 59 2.96 0.50 3.42
N GLY A 60 2.95 1.04 2.20
CA GLY A 60 3.70 0.46 1.08
C GLY A 60 3.15 -0.88 0.57
N LYS A 61 1.86 -1.18 0.80
CA LYS A 61 1.20 -2.39 0.27
C LYS A 61 0.81 -2.28 -1.20
N ASP A 62 0.62 -1.06 -1.70
CA ASP A 62 0.31 -0.72 -3.09
C ASP A 62 1.43 0.18 -3.65
N LEU A 63 1.68 0.11 -4.98
CA LEU A 63 2.64 0.98 -5.64
C LEU A 63 2.19 2.45 -5.56
N THR A 64 3.05 3.34 -5.04
CA THR A 64 2.74 4.77 -4.80
C THR A 64 3.35 5.69 -5.85
N VAL A 65 4.61 5.45 -6.23
CA VAL A 65 5.37 6.27 -7.18
C VAL A 65 5.47 5.55 -8.52
N ASP A 66 4.69 5.99 -9.51
CA ASP A 66 4.73 5.48 -10.89
C ASP A 66 4.35 6.59 -11.87
N PRO A 67 5.15 6.85 -12.94
CA PRO A 67 4.78 7.77 -14.02
C PRO A 67 3.41 7.48 -14.66
N ALA A 68 2.93 6.24 -14.60
CA ALA A 68 1.60 5.87 -15.10
C ALA A 68 0.46 6.60 -14.36
N PHE A 69 0.68 7.08 -13.13
CA PHE A 69 -0.33 7.80 -12.36
C PHE A 69 -0.49 9.26 -12.80
N GLU A 70 0.52 9.86 -13.43
CA GLU A 70 0.47 11.25 -13.91
C GLU A 70 -0.57 11.44 -15.03
N PHE A 71 -0.88 10.37 -15.76
CA PHE A 71 -1.89 10.39 -16.82
C PHE A 71 -3.33 10.61 -16.29
N GLU A 72 -3.62 10.29 -15.02
CA GLU A 72 -4.95 10.45 -14.39
C GLU A 72 -5.18 11.87 -13.84
N LYS A 73 -4.25 12.82 -14.05
CA LYS A 73 -4.33 14.18 -13.50
C LYS A 73 -5.57 14.95 -13.95
N ARG A 74 -6.10 15.78 -13.05
CA ARG A 74 -7.22 16.69 -13.35
C ARG A 74 -6.71 17.84 -14.23
N ARG A 75 -7.31 18.00 -15.41
CA ARG A 75 -7.03 19.13 -16.32
C ARG A 75 -8.06 20.23 -16.09
N ASN A 76 -7.60 21.42 -15.72
CA ASN A 76 -8.47 22.58 -15.51
C ASN A 76 -8.66 23.42 -16.79
N ALA A 77 -7.71 23.35 -17.74
CA ALA A 77 -7.83 23.98 -19.04
C ALA A 77 -8.41 22.99 -20.08
N PRO A 78 -9.54 23.33 -20.74
CA PRO A 78 -10.09 22.50 -21.81
C PRO A 78 -9.30 22.68 -23.10
N VAL A 79 -9.16 21.61 -23.88
CA VAL A 79 -8.57 21.62 -25.22
C VAL A 79 -9.70 21.54 -26.25
N LYS A 80 -9.57 22.27 -27.37
CA LYS A 80 -10.52 22.17 -28.48
C LYS A 80 -10.57 20.73 -28.99
N TYR A 81 -11.78 20.25 -29.29
CA TYR A 81 -11.98 18.90 -29.79
C TYR A 81 -11.24 18.69 -31.12
N ASN A 82 -10.42 17.63 -31.19
CA ASN A 82 -9.81 17.12 -32.41
C ASN A 82 -9.94 15.60 -32.45
N ARG A 83 -10.54 15.06 -33.53
CA ARG A 83 -10.82 13.63 -33.68
C ARG A 83 -9.55 12.76 -33.65
N GLU A 84 -8.46 13.22 -34.27
CA GLU A 84 -7.19 12.47 -34.29
C GLU A 84 -6.56 12.39 -32.91
N LEU A 85 -6.57 13.51 -32.17
CA LEU A 85 -6.08 13.56 -30.79
C LEU A 85 -6.87 12.61 -29.89
N TRP A 86 -8.19 12.62 -29.99
CA TRP A 86 -9.06 11.71 -29.22
C TRP A 86 -8.82 10.24 -29.59
N GLY A 87 -8.65 9.93 -30.88
CA GLY A 87 -8.32 8.58 -31.35
C GLY A 87 -7.01 8.05 -30.76
N LYS A 88 -5.94 8.87 -30.81
CA LYS A 88 -4.63 8.55 -30.20
C LYS A 88 -4.75 8.40 -28.68
N THR A 89 -5.53 9.26 -28.03
CA THR A 89 -5.74 9.22 -26.57
C THR A 89 -6.39 7.91 -26.12
N LEU A 90 -7.42 7.42 -26.83
CA LEU A 90 -8.09 6.16 -26.50
C LEU A 90 -7.15 4.95 -26.62
N GLN A 91 -6.28 4.93 -27.64
CA GLN A 91 -5.27 3.88 -27.80
C GLN A 91 -4.22 3.94 -26.68
N ALA A 92 -3.73 5.15 -26.37
CA ALA A 92 -2.77 5.37 -25.29
C ALA A 92 -3.34 4.96 -23.92
N MET A 93 -4.60 5.28 -23.62
CA MET A 93 -5.25 4.91 -22.35
C MET A 93 -5.29 3.39 -22.13
N LYS A 94 -5.61 2.60 -23.16
CA LYS A 94 -5.58 1.13 -23.07
C LYS A 94 -4.17 0.64 -22.76
N ARG A 95 -3.17 1.13 -23.51
CA ARG A 95 -1.77 0.75 -23.32
C ARG A 95 -1.25 1.10 -21.92
N VAL A 96 -1.57 2.30 -21.42
CA VAL A 96 -1.19 2.75 -20.08
C VAL A 96 -1.84 1.89 -19.00
N SER A 97 -3.11 1.49 -19.16
CA SER A 97 -3.79 0.62 -18.20
C SER A 97 -3.14 -0.76 -18.08
N GLU A 98 -2.70 -1.35 -19.20
CA GLU A 98 -1.95 -2.62 -19.19
C GLU A 98 -0.59 -2.49 -18.49
N ILE A 99 0.14 -1.39 -18.74
CA ILE A 99 1.44 -1.13 -18.11
C ILE A 99 1.28 -0.98 -16.61
N LYS A 100 0.30 -0.17 -16.19
CA LYS A 100 -0.04 0.05 -14.78
C LYS A 100 -0.35 -1.28 -14.09
N LYS A 101 -1.26 -2.08 -14.66
CA LYS A 101 -1.63 -3.38 -14.08
C LYS A 101 -0.43 -4.32 -13.96
N ARG A 102 0.41 -4.41 -15.00
CA ARG A 102 1.63 -5.24 -14.97
C ARG A 102 2.60 -4.82 -13.86
N ARG A 103 2.79 -3.52 -13.64
CA ARG A 103 3.67 -2.98 -12.59
C ARG A 103 3.10 -3.21 -11.20
N GLU A 104 1.81 -2.97 -11.02
CA GLU A 104 1.09 -3.26 -9.77
C GLU A 104 1.16 -4.74 -9.42
N ASP A 105 0.89 -5.63 -10.38
CA ASP A 105 0.95 -7.07 -10.21
C ASP A 105 2.37 -7.53 -9.84
N LYS A 106 3.39 -7.01 -10.53
CA LYS A 106 4.79 -7.31 -10.20
C LYS A 106 5.14 -6.89 -8.76
N PHE A 107 4.78 -5.68 -8.36
CA PHE A 107 5.02 -5.18 -7.00
C PHE A 107 4.35 -6.06 -5.93
N ILE A 108 3.12 -6.52 -6.21
CA ILE A 108 2.41 -7.42 -5.30
C ILE A 108 3.09 -8.80 -5.25
N MET A 109 3.53 -9.34 -6.39
CA MET A 109 4.18 -10.65 -6.46
C MET A 109 5.54 -10.64 -5.76
N ASP A 110 6.37 -9.63 -5.99
CA ASP A 110 7.68 -9.49 -5.34
C ASP A 110 7.52 -9.45 -3.81
N ARG A 111 6.49 -8.75 -3.31
CA ARG A 111 6.15 -8.73 -1.89
C ARG A 111 5.70 -10.10 -1.35
N LEU A 112 4.89 -10.84 -2.11
CA LEU A 112 4.39 -12.16 -1.68
C LEU A 112 5.49 -13.23 -1.67
N LEU A 113 6.45 -13.14 -2.59
CA LEU A 113 7.58 -14.07 -2.65
C LEU A 113 8.45 -14.02 -1.39
N LEU A 114 8.67 -12.84 -0.81
CA LEU A 114 9.43 -12.68 0.44
C LEU A 114 8.83 -13.45 1.63
N ASP A 115 7.51 -13.56 1.69
CA ASP A 115 6.82 -14.28 2.77
C ASP A 115 6.94 -15.80 2.60
N GLN A 116 7.13 -16.30 1.37
CA GLN A 116 7.21 -17.74 1.10
C GLN A 116 8.39 -18.40 1.81
N ASP A 117 9.56 -17.76 1.79
CA ASP A 117 10.77 -18.29 2.45
C ASP A 117 10.60 -18.31 3.98
N GLN A 118 9.99 -17.26 4.54
CA GLN A 118 9.69 -17.19 5.96
C GLN A 118 8.69 -18.27 6.39
N ARG A 119 7.67 -18.53 5.58
CA ARG A 119 6.73 -19.63 5.82
C ARG A 119 7.45 -20.98 5.82
N ARG A 120 8.30 -21.27 4.84
CA ARG A 120 9.07 -22.54 4.82
C ARG A 120 9.90 -22.73 6.08
N VAL A 121 10.58 -21.68 6.56
CA VAL A 121 11.37 -21.76 7.81
C VAL A 121 10.46 -22.01 9.02
N LYS A 122 9.35 -21.28 9.13
CA LYS A 122 8.36 -21.48 10.20
C LYS A 122 7.78 -22.90 10.18
N ASP A 123 7.46 -23.43 9.01
CA ASP A 123 6.92 -24.77 8.83
C ASP A 123 7.93 -25.84 9.26
N LEU A 124 9.21 -25.69 8.89
CA LEU A 124 10.28 -26.60 9.35
C LEU A 124 10.42 -26.60 10.88
N VAL A 125 10.39 -25.41 11.50
CA VAL A 125 10.43 -25.27 12.96
C VAL A 125 9.18 -25.88 13.61
N HIS A 126 8.01 -25.67 13.01
CA HIS A 126 6.75 -26.21 13.49
C HIS A 126 6.74 -27.73 13.44
N VAL A 127 7.15 -28.33 12.31
CA VAL A 127 7.27 -29.79 12.16
C VAL A 127 8.25 -30.36 13.17
N ARG A 128 9.40 -29.70 13.39
CA ARG A 128 10.39 -30.15 14.39
C ARG A 128 9.79 -30.18 15.80
N ARG A 129 9.15 -29.08 16.23
CA ARG A 129 8.54 -28.98 17.56
C ARG A 129 7.34 -29.93 17.70
N GLY A 130 6.59 -30.11 16.62
CA GLY A 130 5.40 -30.95 16.52
C GLY A 130 5.66 -32.42 16.16
N MET A 131 6.92 -32.89 16.15
CA MET A 131 7.24 -34.27 15.75
C MET A 131 6.45 -35.32 16.56
N ASN A 132 6.17 -35.03 17.82
CA ASN A 132 5.41 -35.92 18.73
C ASN A 132 3.93 -36.07 18.35
N LEU A 133 3.36 -35.15 17.57
CA LEU A 133 1.97 -35.23 17.07
C LEU A 133 1.88 -36.11 15.82
N ILE A 134 2.98 -36.21 15.06
CA ILE A 134 3.07 -36.97 13.80
C ILE A 134 3.54 -38.40 14.07
N VAL A 135 4.52 -38.55 14.96
CA VAL A 135 5.08 -39.84 15.35
C VAL A 135 4.60 -40.17 16.77
N LEU A 136 3.87 -41.28 16.92
CA LEU A 136 3.53 -41.82 18.22
C LEU A 136 4.82 -41.95 19.07
N PRO A 137 4.89 -41.40 20.29
CA PRO A 137 6.06 -41.53 21.17
C PRO A 137 6.52 -42.99 21.37
N ALA A 138 5.61 -43.95 21.18
CA ALA A 138 5.85 -45.39 21.28
C ALA A 138 6.34 -46.07 19.99
N ALA A 139 6.34 -45.41 18.82
CA ALA A 139 6.68 -46.04 17.55
C ALA A 139 8.18 -46.35 17.38
N GLY A 140 9.07 -45.62 18.08
CA GLY A 140 10.52 -45.86 18.08
C GLY A 140 11.02 -46.93 19.06
N LEU A 141 10.16 -47.45 19.95
CA LEU A 141 10.56 -48.38 21.02
C LEU A 141 10.92 -49.79 20.55
N ARG A 142 10.84 -50.10 19.25
CA ARG A 142 11.18 -51.44 18.74
C ARG A 142 12.64 -51.60 18.33
N LYS A 143 13.41 -50.54 18.00
CA LYS A 143 14.87 -50.62 17.77
C LYS A 143 15.58 -49.26 17.99
N GLY A 144 16.40 -49.17 19.04
CA GLY A 144 17.52 -48.21 19.13
C GLY A 144 17.23 -46.85 19.78
N ARG A 145 17.17 -46.82 21.12
CA ARG A 145 17.02 -45.59 21.92
C ARG A 145 18.25 -44.67 21.90
N VAL A 146 19.46 -45.22 21.68
CA VAL A 146 20.73 -44.48 21.87
C VAL A 146 21.18 -43.71 20.61
N VAL A 147 20.82 -44.15 19.41
CA VAL A 147 21.26 -43.50 18.13
C VAL A 147 20.40 -42.27 17.77
N LEU A 148 19.29 -42.08 18.47
CA LEU A 148 18.32 -41.02 18.19
C LEU A 148 18.65 -39.72 18.94
N GLU A 149 19.22 -39.80 20.14
CA GLU A 149 19.67 -38.63 20.91
C GLU A 149 20.86 -37.94 20.23
N GLU A 150 21.91 -38.68 19.84
CA GLU A 150 23.08 -38.12 19.15
C GLU A 150 22.71 -37.43 17.82
N LYS A 151 21.76 -38.00 17.06
CA LYS A 151 21.28 -37.42 15.79
C LYS A 151 20.33 -36.25 15.96
N MET A 152 19.71 -36.08 17.13
CA MET A 152 18.90 -34.89 17.43
C MET A 152 19.79 -33.72 17.85
N GLU A 153 20.82 -33.97 18.66
CA GLU A 153 21.76 -32.94 19.10
C GLU A 153 22.55 -32.33 17.91
N GLU A 154 23.07 -33.16 17.00
CA GLU A 154 23.74 -32.66 15.77
C GLU A 154 22.80 -31.80 14.91
N LYS A 155 21.52 -32.18 14.81
CA LYS A 155 20.53 -31.45 13.98
C LYS A 155 20.09 -30.13 14.60
N ASP A 156 20.06 -30.04 15.92
CA ASP A 156 19.74 -28.81 16.64
C ASP A 156 20.91 -27.81 16.57
N GLU A 157 22.14 -28.31 16.60
CA GLU A 157 23.35 -27.49 16.41
C GLU A 157 23.44 -26.91 14.99
N VAL A 158 23.14 -27.72 13.97
CA VAL A 158 23.10 -27.25 12.57
C VAL A 158 22.06 -26.16 12.37
N THR A 159 20.88 -26.26 12.99
CA THR A 159 19.87 -25.20 12.87
C THR A 159 20.18 -23.95 13.66
N LYS A 160 20.80 -24.04 14.84
CA LYS A 160 21.27 -22.85 15.55
C LYS A 160 22.32 -22.09 14.73
N ARG A 161 23.16 -22.80 13.97
CA ARG A 161 24.11 -22.18 13.02
C ARG A 161 23.41 -21.53 11.83
N ILE A 162 22.38 -22.15 11.27
CA ILE A 162 21.59 -21.57 10.17
C ILE A 162 20.82 -20.33 10.65
N GLU A 163 20.16 -20.40 11.80
CA GLU A 163 19.44 -19.27 12.40
C GLU A 163 20.38 -18.11 12.75
N ALA A 164 21.57 -18.39 13.28
CA ALA A 164 22.61 -17.38 13.53
C ALA A 164 23.14 -16.77 12.22
N GLY A 165 23.31 -17.56 11.16
CA GLY A 165 23.71 -17.11 9.84
C GLY A 165 22.69 -16.15 9.23
N VAL A 166 21.42 -16.52 9.24
CA VAL A 166 20.30 -15.69 8.76
C VAL A 166 20.16 -14.41 9.60
N ALA A 167 20.36 -14.48 10.91
CA ALA A 167 20.35 -13.31 11.79
C ALA A 167 21.52 -12.35 11.53
N ALA A 168 22.71 -12.88 11.23
CA ALA A 168 23.88 -12.08 10.87
C ALA A 168 23.71 -11.42 9.50
N GLU A 169 23.15 -12.14 8.52
CA GLU A 169 22.83 -11.61 7.20
C GLU A 169 21.78 -10.51 7.26
N ARG A 170 20.74 -10.67 8.10
CA ARG A 170 19.73 -9.63 8.35
C ARG A 170 20.32 -8.38 9.03
N LYS A 171 21.32 -8.54 9.90
CA LYS A 171 22.05 -7.40 10.49
C LYS A 171 22.94 -6.69 9.47
N ARG A 172 23.58 -7.44 8.56
CA ARG A 172 24.37 -6.88 7.45
C ARG A 172 23.49 -6.10 6.48
N MET A 173 22.36 -6.66 6.07
CA MET A 173 21.39 -5.97 5.23
C MET A 173 20.89 -4.66 5.87
N LYS A 174 20.62 -4.67 7.19
CA LYS A 174 20.27 -3.44 7.94
C LYS A 174 21.42 -2.43 8.02
N GLN A 175 22.65 -2.89 8.21
CA GLN A 175 23.82 -2.00 8.20
C GLN A 175 24.07 -1.43 6.81
N GLU A 176 23.94 -2.22 5.75
CA GLU A 176 24.08 -1.75 4.37
C GLU A 176 22.98 -0.77 3.97
N GLU A 177 21.75 -0.98 4.45
CA GLU A 177 20.64 -0.04 4.28
C GLU A 177 20.88 1.25 5.06
N GLN A 178 21.38 1.17 6.30
CA GLN A 178 21.80 2.34 7.08
C GLN A 178 22.97 3.10 6.44
N ILE A 179 23.95 2.39 5.86
CA ILE A 179 25.07 3.00 5.15
C ILE A 179 24.59 3.66 3.86
N LYS A 180 23.62 3.08 3.15
CA LYS A 180 23.01 3.73 1.98
C LYS A 180 22.27 5.00 2.36
N ILE A 181 21.46 4.96 3.43
CA ILE A 181 20.77 6.14 3.95
C ILE A 181 21.78 7.20 4.37
N ALA A 182 22.82 6.84 5.13
CA ALA A 182 23.86 7.78 5.56
C ALA A 182 24.68 8.36 4.38
N ASN A 183 24.94 7.57 3.33
CA ASN A 183 25.59 8.08 2.13
C ASN A 183 24.65 9.01 1.32
N GLU A 184 23.35 8.75 1.33
CA GLU A 184 22.34 9.59 0.67
C GLU A 184 22.18 10.93 1.43
N GLU A 185 22.22 10.88 2.77
CA GLU A 185 22.26 12.07 3.66
C GLU A 185 23.56 12.87 3.52
N MET A 186 24.73 12.23 3.43
CA MET A 186 26.00 12.95 3.20
C MET A 186 26.09 13.57 1.80
N MET A 187 25.48 12.96 0.78
CA MET A 187 25.44 13.55 -0.56
C MET A 187 24.48 14.75 -0.66
N SER A 188 23.43 14.81 0.17
CA SER A 188 22.61 16.02 0.31
C SER A 188 23.30 17.14 1.10
N GLU A 189 24.08 16.79 2.13
CA GLU A 189 24.86 17.78 2.90
C GLU A 189 26.03 18.37 2.09
N ASP A 190 26.65 17.58 1.21
CA ASP A 190 27.69 18.06 0.29
C ASP A 190 27.13 18.95 -0.83
N GLU A 191 25.86 18.78 -1.24
CA GLU A 191 25.17 19.71 -2.16
C GLU A 191 24.87 21.05 -1.47
N GLU A 192 24.44 21.05 -0.20
CA GLU A 192 24.21 22.28 0.58
C GLU A 192 25.53 23.05 0.87
N LYS A 193 26.65 22.35 1.03
CA LYS A 193 27.97 22.98 1.27
C LYS A 193 28.60 23.60 0.02
N ILE A 194 28.31 23.08 -1.16
CA ILE A 194 28.79 23.66 -2.42
C ILE A 194 28.09 25.00 -2.70
N GLU A 195 26.88 25.22 -2.19
CA GLU A 195 26.17 26.50 -2.30
C GLU A 195 26.65 27.56 -1.31
N GLU A 196 27.16 27.20 -0.12
CA GLU A 196 27.70 28.18 0.84
C GLU A 196 29.08 28.75 0.45
N ASP A 197 29.92 27.99 -0.26
CA ASP A 197 31.28 28.42 -0.63
C ASP A 197 31.35 29.31 -1.90
N HIS A 198 30.22 29.64 -2.53
CA HIS A 198 30.13 30.51 -3.71
C HIS A 198 29.46 31.87 -3.43
N GLN A 199 29.84 32.56 -2.36
CA GLN A 199 29.57 34.00 -2.22
C GLN A 199 30.73 34.87 -2.74
N PRO A 200 30.46 35.85 -3.64
CA PRO A 200 31.49 36.70 -4.23
C PRO A 200 31.99 37.75 -3.23
N LYS A 201 33.31 37.86 -3.06
CA LYS A 201 33.92 38.93 -2.26
C LYS A 201 33.85 40.26 -3.02
N GLU A 202 33.18 41.25 -2.43
CA GLU A 202 33.19 42.62 -2.92
C GLU A 202 34.56 43.29 -2.76
N GLY A 203 34.98 44.00 -3.82
CA GLY A 203 35.98 45.07 -3.74
C GLY A 203 36.86 45.26 -4.97
N SER A 204 36.36 45.94 -6.02
CA SER A 204 36.97 47.18 -6.58
C SER A 204 36.39 47.54 -7.96
N SER A 205 35.66 48.65 -8.01
CA SER A 205 35.57 49.67 -9.09
C SER A 205 35.91 49.27 -10.54
N LYS A 206 34.91 49.36 -11.43
CA LYS A 206 34.97 50.25 -12.61
C LYS A 206 33.61 50.34 -13.29
N ASP A 207 33.29 51.57 -13.67
CA ASP A 207 32.10 52.03 -14.39
C ASP A 207 31.87 51.26 -15.69
N ILE A 208 30.59 51.01 -16.04
CA ILE A 208 30.00 51.12 -17.39
C ILE A 208 28.48 51.13 -17.21
N ASP A 209 27.86 52.23 -17.66
CA ASP A 209 26.41 52.39 -17.83
C ASP A 209 25.91 51.44 -18.92
N ASP A 210 24.77 50.77 -18.71
CA ASP A 210 23.79 50.49 -19.77
C ASP A 210 22.46 50.04 -19.15
N GLU A 211 21.40 50.80 -19.46
CA GLU A 211 20.00 50.46 -19.23
C GLU A 211 19.62 49.18 -19.98
N VAL A 212 18.86 48.24 -19.39
CA VAL A 212 17.77 47.46 -20.04
C VAL A 212 16.92 46.71 -18.98
N ASP A 213 15.68 47.18 -18.85
CA ASP A 213 14.39 46.45 -18.80
C ASP A 213 13.98 45.52 -17.63
N MET A 214 12.70 45.70 -17.31
CA MET A 214 11.83 45.02 -16.35
C MET A 214 11.52 43.58 -16.77
N SER A 215 11.45 42.66 -15.80
CA SER A 215 10.35 41.69 -15.72
C SER A 215 10.34 40.96 -14.37
N ASP A 216 9.12 40.79 -13.87
CA ASP A 216 8.65 40.00 -12.73
C ASP A 216 9.34 38.63 -12.52
N GLU A 217 9.43 38.21 -11.26
CA GLU A 217 8.76 36.99 -10.77
C GLU A 217 8.93 36.87 -9.23
N GLU A 218 7.83 37.06 -8.49
CA GLU A 218 7.69 36.54 -7.13
C GLU A 218 7.38 35.04 -7.20
N SER A 219 8.15 34.22 -6.49
CA SER A 219 7.79 32.85 -6.16
C SER A 219 8.07 32.59 -4.69
N ASP A 220 7.01 32.64 -3.88
CA ASP A 220 6.97 32.07 -2.54
C ASP A 220 7.07 30.54 -2.64
N GLU A 221 8.19 29.98 -2.17
CA GLU A 221 8.31 28.56 -1.86
C GLU A 221 7.77 28.31 -0.44
N GLU A 222 6.55 27.77 -0.32
CA GLU A 222 6.13 27.14 0.93
C GLU A 222 6.73 25.74 1.03
N SER A 223 7.72 25.59 1.90
CA SER A 223 8.27 24.31 2.34
C SER A 223 7.21 23.52 3.12
N ILE A 224 6.75 22.40 2.56
CA ILE A 224 6.07 21.35 3.32
C ILE A 224 7.13 20.61 4.15
N VAL A 225 7.12 20.86 5.45
CA VAL A 225 7.79 20.03 6.44
C VAL A 225 6.99 18.73 6.61
N ASP A 226 7.48 17.63 6.06
CA ASP A 226 7.01 16.29 6.40
C ASP A 226 7.72 15.84 7.68
N ASP A 227 7.04 15.97 8.82
CA ASP A 227 7.50 15.38 10.09
C ASP A 227 7.49 13.84 10.01
N PRO A 228 8.56 13.16 10.44
CA PRO A 228 8.58 11.70 10.54
C PRO A 228 7.62 11.23 11.64
N ILE A 229 6.62 10.44 11.24
CA ILE A 229 5.65 9.86 12.19
C ILE A 229 6.31 8.69 12.92
N ASP A 230 6.49 8.90 14.22
CA ASP A 230 6.85 7.91 15.23
C ASP A 230 5.73 6.86 15.34
N ILE A 231 5.94 5.69 14.73
CA ILE A 231 5.10 4.51 14.89
C ILE A 231 5.52 3.86 16.20
N ASN A 232 4.95 4.33 17.31
CA ASN A 232 4.80 3.49 18.48
C ASN A 232 3.59 2.58 18.23
N ASP A 233 3.90 1.29 18.10
CA ASP A 233 2.98 0.17 18.05
C ASP A 233 2.19 0.12 19.36
N ASP A 234 0.98 0.66 19.34
CA ASP A 234 -0.09 0.23 20.25
C ASP A 234 -0.99 -0.72 19.45
N ASP A 235 -0.81 -2.00 19.73
CA ASP A 235 -1.64 -3.12 19.29
C ASP A 235 -3.07 -2.96 19.83
N ASP A 236 -3.92 -2.30 19.05
CA ASP A 236 -5.38 -2.48 19.15
C ASP A 236 -5.78 -3.67 18.25
N ASP A 237 -5.69 -4.86 18.82
CA ASP A 237 -6.35 -6.08 18.35
C ASP A 237 -7.88 -5.91 18.45
N ASP A 238 -8.46 -5.28 17.43
CA ASP A 238 -9.90 -5.41 17.15
C ASP A 238 -10.10 -6.72 16.36
N ASP A 239 -10.19 -7.83 17.09
CA ASP A 239 -10.81 -9.08 16.64
C ASP A 239 -12.30 -8.81 16.34
N ASP A 240 -12.61 -8.38 15.11
CA ASP A 240 -13.97 -8.42 14.58
C ASP A 240 -14.29 -9.88 14.16
N ASP A 241 -14.64 -10.71 15.14
CA ASP A 241 -15.40 -11.95 14.94
C ASP A 241 -16.83 -11.59 14.48
N ASP A 242 -16.96 -11.26 13.19
CA ASP A 242 -18.27 -11.20 12.53
C ASP A 242 -18.63 -12.63 12.06
N GLU A 243 -19.13 -13.44 12.99
CA GLU A 243 -19.97 -14.62 12.69
C GLU A 243 -21.26 -14.11 12.01
N TYR A 244 -21.26 -14.10 10.67
CA TYR A 244 -22.46 -13.79 9.89
C TYR A 244 -23.28 -15.06 9.69
N ASP A 245 -24.47 -15.07 10.30
CA ASP A 245 -25.58 -15.99 10.03
C ASP A 245 -25.99 -15.94 8.54
N ASP A 246 -25.37 -16.76 7.70
CA ASP A 246 -25.74 -16.94 6.28
C ASP A 246 -27.03 -17.80 6.08
N ASP A 247 -27.64 -18.31 7.16
CA ASP A 247 -28.74 -19.27 7.08
C ASP A 247 -30.16 -18.65 6.99
N ARG A 248 -30.30 -17.32 7.11
CA ARG A 248 -31.62 -16.67 7.11
C ARG A 248 -32.12 -16.24 5.73
N ASP A 249 -31.21 -15.97 4.79
CA ASP A 249 -31.58 -15.54 3.44
C ASP A 249 -31.85 -16.71 2.48
N ALA A 250 -31.28 -17.90 2.76
CA ALA A 250 -31.55 -19.11 1.97
C ALA A 250 -32.99 -19.64 2.16
N ALA A 251 -33.54 -19.53 3.38
CA ALA A 251 -34.91 -19.96 3.68
C ALA A 251 -35.98 -19.02 3.08
N ALA A 252 -35.69 -17.71 2.97
CA ALA A 252 -36.60 -16.75 2.37
C ALA A 252 -36.67 -16.87 0.84
N ALA A 253 -35.58 -17.27 0.19
CA ALA A 253 -35.56 -17.50 -1.25
C ALA A 253 -36.30 -18.78 -1.67
N ALA A 254 -36.32 -19.82 -0.82
CA ALA A 254 -37.06 -21.05 -1.09
C ALA A 254 -38.59 -20.88 -0.93
N ALA A 255 -39.04 -20.01 -0.01
CA ALA A 255 -40.47 -19.76 0.22
C ALA A 255 -41.15 -18.91 -0.88
N ALA A 256 -40.37 -18.21 -1.71
CA ALA A 256 -40.89 -17.38 -2.80
C ALA A 256 -41.04 -18.12 -4.15
N ALA A 257 -40.64 -19.40 -4.21
CA ALA A 257 -40.67 -20.19 -5.44
C ALA A 257 -41.87 -21.16 -5.55
N GLU A 258 -42.80 -21.15 -4.57
CA GLU A 258 -43.89 -22.13 -4.46
C GLU A 258 -45.30 -21.49 -4.56
N VAL A 259 -45.43 -20.30 -5.16
CA VAL A 259 -46.74 -19.70 -5.44
C VAL A 259 -46.71 -19.04 -6.82
N ASP A 260 -46.88 -19.85 -7.87
CA ASP A 260 -47.33 -19.41 -9.21
C ASP A 260 -47.60 -20.68 -10.04
N ASP A 261 -48.69 -21.37 -9.75
CA ASP A 261 -49.36 -22.33 -10.63
C ASP A 261 -50.75 -22.57 -10.03
N ASP A 262 -51.70 -21.67 -10.32
CA ASP A 262 -53.14 -21.97 -10.44
C ASP A 262 -53.90 -20.70 -10.85
N ASP A 263 -54.76 -20.89 -11.86
CA ASP A 263 -55.92 -20.10 -12.26
C ASP A 263 -55.89 -19.28 -13.57
N ASP A 264 -56.86 -19.66 -14.41
CA ASP A 264 -57.59 -18.90 -15.44
C ASP A 264 -57.15 -18.99 -16.92
N ASP A 265 -57.46 -20.13 -17.55
CA ASP A 265 -57.94 -20.18 -18.95
C ASP A 265 -59.37 -20.74 -18.94
N ASP A 266 -60.37 -19.86 -18.79
CA ASP A 266 -61.77 -20.12 -19.13
C ASP A 266 -62.33 -18.91 -19.93
N GLU A 267 -62.95 -19.25 -21.08
CA GLU A 267 -63.68 -18.47 -22.11
C GLU A 267 -62.91 -17.67 -23.19
#